data_AF-A0A931M9T6-F1
#
_entry.id   AF-A0A931M9T6-F1
#
_cell.length_a   1.000
_cell.length_b   1.000
_cell.length_c   1.000
_cell.angle_alpha   90.00
_cell.angle_beta   90.00
_cell.angle_gamma   90.00
#
_symmetry.space_group_name_H-M   'P 1'
#
loop_
_entity.id
_entity.type
_entity.pdbx_description
1 polymer ?
#
loop_
_entity_poly.entity_id
_entity_poly.type
_entity_poly.pdbx_seq_one_letter_code
_entity_poly.pdbx_strand_id
1 'polypeptide(L)'
;MPIDKWTREQTIVVFNLYCKIPFNRVSSAHPDIVRIAKIIGRSANSVKMKIGNFGSFDPELKKRGIVGLENTSKLDENIWNEFNNNWEKLAYESELLIAKFSKKTIEETAHIEATDLPKGKVREAIIKARVNQYFFRSAILSSYNQKCCITGLGIAELLVASHIIPWAKDEKNVGFDEIRNNW
;
A
#
# COMPACT_ATOMS: atom_id res chain seq x y z
N MET A 1 -17.93 17.94 -18.03
CA MET A 1 -16.56 18.08 -17.48
C MET A 1 -15.64 17.13 -18.24
N PRO A 2 -14.44 17.56 -18.68
CA PRO A 2 -13.49 16.66 -19.30
C PRO A 2 -13.17 15.51 -18.33
N ILE A 3 -13.12 14.27 -18.82
CA ILE A 3 -12.67 13.13 -18.03
C ILE A 3 -11.17 13.34 -17.79
N ASP A 4 -10.81 13.75 -16.57
CA ASP A 4 -9.42 13.87 -16.17
C ASP A 4 -8.77 12.48 -16.17
N LYS A 5 -7.80 12.27 -17.06
CA LYS A 5 -7.14 10.97 -17.24
C LYS A 5 -6.26 10.68 -16.02
N TRP A 6 -6.28 9.44 -15.55
CA TRP A 6 -5.41 9.00 -14.45
C TRP A 6 -3.94 9.16 -14.84
N THR A 7 -3.15 9.80 -13.99
CA THR A 7 -1.70 9.85 -14.16
C THR A 7 -1.02 8.65 -13.50
N ARG A 8 0.22 8.35 -13.91
CA ARG A 8 1.04 7.32 -13.27
C ARG A 8 1.21 7.60 -11.77
N GLU A 9 1.55 8.84 -11.41
CA GLU A 9 1.76 9.26 -10.03
C GLU A 9 0.51 9.06 -9.16
N GLN A 10 -0.67 9.48 -9.64
CA GLN A 10 -1.94 9.24 -8.94
C GLN A 10 -2.22 7.75 -8.75
N THR A 11 -1.94 6.95 -9.79
CA THR A 11 -2.21 5.50 -9.79
C THR A 11 -1.32 4.75 -8.79
N ILE A 12 -0.06 5.17 -8.62
CA ILE A 12 0.86 4.61 -7.60
C ILE A 12 0.39 4.89 -6.18
N VAL A 13 -0.06 6.11 -5.91
CA VAL A 13 -0.62 6.48 -4.60
C VAL A 13 -1.88 5.64 -4.29
N VAL A 14 -2.71 5.36 -5.29
CA VAL A 14 -3.87 4.47 -5.10
C VAL A 14 -3.44 3.01 -4.90
N PHE A 15 -2.39 2.53 -5.58
CA PHE A 15 -1.89 1.18 -5.37
C PHE A 15 -1.35 0.97 -3.94
N ASN A 16 -0.74 2.00 -3.33
CA ASN A 16 -0.39 1.98 -1.91
C ASN A 16 -1.61 1.75 -1.01
N LEU A 17 -2.75 2.41 -1.28
CA LEU A 17 -4.00 2.17 -0.53
C LEU A 17 -4.56 0.77 -0.75
N TYR A 18 -4.49 0.24 -1.98
CA TYR A 18 -4.91 -1.11 -2.29
C TYR A 18 -4.17 -2.14 -1.42
N CYS A 19 -2.86 -1.96 -1.22
CA CYS A 19 -2.08 -2.83 -0.36
C CYS A 19 -2.45 -2.68 1.13
N LYS A 20 -2.71 -1.46 1.61
CA LYS A 20 -2.90 -1.18 3.06
C LYS A 20 -4.33 -1.38 3.58
N ILE A 21 -5.34 -1.36 2.72
CA ILE A 21 -6.75 -1.46 3.13
C ILE A 21 -7.28 -2.86 2.79
N PRO A 22 -7.82 -3.62 3.77
CA PRO A 22 -8.48 -4.88 3.48
C PRO A 22 -9.56 -4.69 2.41
N PHE A 23 -9.57 -5.53 1.38
CA PHE A 23 -10.45 -5.32 0.22
C PHE A 23 -11.93 -5.23 0.60
N ASN A 24 -12.36 -5.97 1.62
CA ASN A 24 -13.73 -5.94 2.16
C ASN A 24 -14.09 -4.66 2.96
N ARG A 25 -13.10 -3.82 3.29
CA ARG A 25 -13.29 -2.53 3.98
C ARG A 25 -13.14 -1.33 3.04
N VAL A 26 -12.87 -1.57 1.76
CA VAL A 26 -12.78 -0.51 0.74
C VAL A 26 -14.14 0.16 0.58
N SER A 27 -14.20 1.44 0.93
CA SER A 27 -15.41 2.27 0.83
C SER A 27 -15.01 3.71 0.51
N SER A 28 -15.86 4.44 -0.21
CA SER A 28 -15.66 5.88 -0.45
C SER A 28 -15.69 6.71 0.84
N ALA A 29 -16.20 6.15 1.95
CA ALA A 29 -16.17 6.78 3.27
C ALA A 29 -14.92 6.42 4.09
N HIS A 30 -14.05 5.52 3.61
CA HIS A 30 -12.85 5.13 4.35
C HIS A 30 -11.93 6.35 4.55
N PRO A 31 -11.47 6.65 5.78
CA PRO A 31 -10.72 7.87 6.09
C PRO A 31 -9.50 8.09 5.18
N ASP A 32 -8.70 7.04 4.94
CA ASP A 32 -7.55 7.12 4.04
C ASP A 32 -7.93 7.36 2.57
N ILE A 33 -9.02 6.76 2.09
CA ILE A 33 -9.50 6.98 0.72
C ILE A 33 -9.95 8.44 0.56
N VAL A 34 -10.68 8.99 1.54
CA VAL A 34 -11.10 10.40 1.55
C VAL A 34 -9.89 11.33 1.61
N ARG A 35 -8.93 11.04 2.49
CA ARG A 35 -7.70 11.82 2.66
C ARG A 35 -6.88 11.86 1.36
N ILE A 36 -6.58 10.70 0.79
CA ILE A 36 -5.80 10.60 -0.45
C ILE A 36 -6.53 11.23 -1.62
N ALA A 37 -7.84 11.00 -1.75
CA ALA A 37 -8.64 11.62 -2.80
C ALA A 37 -8.50 13.15 -2.80
N LYS A 38 -8.56 13.77 -1.62
CA LYS A 38 -8.32 15.21 -1.45
C LYS A 38 -6.91 15.62 -1.87
N ILE A 39 -5.89 14.86 -1.47
CA ILE A 39 -4.48 15.14 -1.79
C ILE A 39 -4.21 15.10 -3.29
N ILE A 40 -4.75 14.11 -4.01
CA ILE A 40 -4.50 13.92 -5.43
C ILE A 40 -5.50 14.63 -6.36
N GLY A 41 -6.45 15.39 -5.79
CA GLY A 41 -7.46 16.13 -6.54
C GLY A 41 -8.55 15.26 -7.19
N ARG A 42 -8.91 14.13 -6.59
CA ARG A 42 -9.94 13.18 -7.10
C ARG A 42 -11.11 13.07 -6.13
N SER A 43 -12.22 12.46 -6.58
CA SER A 43 -13.31 12.08 -5.67
C SER A 43 -13.00 10.76 -4.96
N ALA A 44 -13.48 10.59 -3.73
CA ALA A 44 -13.29 9.36 -2.96
C ALA A 44 -13.88 8.14 -3.68
N ASN A 45 -15.01 8.30 -4.39
CA ASN A 45 -15.57 7.23 -5.21
C ASN A 45 -14.65 6.86 -6.39
N SER A 46 -14.01 7.84 -7.04
CA SER A 46 -13.05 7.57 -8.12
C SER A 46 -11.85 6.77 -7.62
N VAL A 47 -11.30 7.11 -6.45
CA VAL A 47 -10.23 6.34 -5.80
C VAL A 47 -10.69 4.92 -5.44
N LYS A 48 -11.88 4.77 -4.83
CA LYS A 48 -12.47 3.46 -4.52
C LYS A 48 -12.59 2.57 -5.76
N MET A 49 -13.10 3.12 -6.87
CA MET A 49 -13.21 2.37 -8.13
C MET A 49 -11.83 1.99 -8.67
N LYS A 50 -10.85 2.89 -8.58
CA LYS A 50 -9.46 2.60 -9.00
C LYS A 50 -8.81 1.50 -8.16
N ILE A 51 -9.08 1.43 -6.85
CA ILE A 51 -8.69 0.29 -6.00
C ILE A 51 -9.36 -1.02 -6.50
N GLY A 52 -10.64 -0.95 -6.88
CA GLY A 52 -11.36 -2.09 -7.46
C GLY A 52 -10.76 -2.62 -8.76
N ASN A 53 -10.16 -1.75 -9.59
CA ASN A 53 -9.43 -2.18 -10.79
C ASN A 53 -8.22 -3.05 -10.45
N PHE A 54 -7.46 -2.70 -9.40
CA PHE A 54 -6.31 -3.50 -8.98
C PHE A 54 -6.71 -4.88 -8.46
N GLY A 55 -7.87 -4.98 -7.80
CA GLY A 55 -8.39 -6.27 -7.35
C GLY A 55 -8.62 -7.28 -8.48
N SER A 56 -8.79 -6.83 -9.73
CA SER A 56 -8.94 -7.69 -10.91
C SER A 56 -7.66 -8.40 -11.33
N PHE A 57 -6.51 -7.85 -10.96
CA PHE A 57 -5.20 -8.45 -11.22
C PHE A 57 -4.74 -9.38 -10.09
N ASP A 58 -5.38 -9.32 -8.93
CA ASP A 58 -4.97 -10.07 -7.74
C ASP A 58 -5.40 -11.55 -7.81
N PRO A 59 -4.44 -12.49 -7.91
CA PRO A 59 -4.76 -13.92 -7.97
C PRO A 59 -5.34 -14.45 -6.65
N GLU A 60 -5.02 -13.85 -5.51
CA GLU A 60 -5.53 -14.28 -4.20
C GLU A 60 -7.00 -13.93 -4.02
N LEU A 61 -7.42 -12.77 -4.53
CA LEU A 61 -8.84 -12.43 -4.55
C LEU A 61 -9.60 -13.42 -5.45
N LYS A 62 -9.02 -13.80 -6.61
CA LYS A 62 -9.62 -14.81 -7.50
C LYS A 62 -9.74 -16.19 -6.84
N LYS A 63 -8.69 -16.65 -6.12
CA LYS A 63 -8.75 -17.91 -5.34
C LYS A 63 -9.88 -17.90 -4.30
N ARG A 64 -10.18 -16.73 -3.73
CA ARG A 64 -11.30 -16.52 -2.77
C ARG A 64 -12.67 -16.32 -3.45
N GLY A 65 -12.75 -16.44 -4.77
CA GLY A 65 -13.99 -16.23 -5.54
C GLY A 65 -14.40 -14.75 -5.67
N ILE A 66 -13.52 -13.81 -5.34
CA ILE A 66 -13.78 -12.37 -5.44
C ILE A 66 -13.31 -11.91 -6.82
N VAL A 67 -14.25 -11.42 -7.62
CA VAL A 67 -13.97 -10.85 -8.95
C VAL A 67 -13.86 -9.34 -8.84
N GLY A 68 -12.74 -8.78 -9.31
CA GLY A 68 -12.54 -7.33 -9.39
C GLY A 68 -13.36 -6.68 -10.52
N LEU A 69 -13.14 -5.38 -10.76
CA LEU A 69 -13.81 -4.66 -11.84
C LEU A 69 -13.29 -5.02 -13.23
N GLU A 70 -14.17 -5.15 -14.22
CA GLU A 70 -13.78 -5.50 -15.61
C GLU A 70 -13.08 -4.36 -16.37
N ASN A 71 -13.38 -3.10 -16.01
CA ASN A 71 -12.87 -1.90 -16.68
C ASN A 71 -11.46 -1.49 -16.21
N THR A 72 -10.52 -2.42 -16.28
CA THR A 72 -9.11 -2.12 -15.98
C THR A 72 -8.44 -1.39 -17.14
N SER A 73 -7.44 -0.54 -16.83
CA SER A 73 -6.66 0.16 -17.85
C SER A 73 -5.26 -0.43 -18.00
N LYS A 74 -4.61 -0.20 -19.15
CA LYS A 74 -3.21 -0.62 -19.35
C LYS A 74 -2.26 0.01 -18.34
N LEU A 75 -2.56 1.23 -17.87
CA LEU A 75 -1.81 1.87 -16.80
C LEU A 75 -1.91 1.08 -15.48
N ASP A 76 -3.10 0.56 -15.15
CA ASP A 76 -3.30 -0.23 -13.93
C ASP A 76 -2.49 -1.52 -13.98
N GLU A 77 -2.51 -2.21 -15.11
CA GLU A 77 -1.73 -3.42 -15.35
C GLU A 77 -0.21 -3.14 -15.25
N ASN A 78 0.26 -2.04 -15.83
CA ASN A 78 1.67 -1.67 -15.76
C ASN A 78 2.12 -1.38 -14.32
N ILE A 79 1.31 -0.64 -13.55
CA ILE A 79 1.61 -0.37 -12.13
C ILE A 79 1.55 -1.66 -11.31
N TRP A 80 0.58 -2.52 -11.56
CA TRP A 80 0.51 -3.84 -10.93
C TRP A 80 1.79 -4.65 -11.19
N ASN A 81 2.18 -4.81 -12.45
CA ASN A 81 3.36 -5.60 -12.83
C ASN A 81 4.66 -5.01 -12.27
N GLU A 82 4.75 -3.68 -12.19
CA GLU A 82 5.94 -3.01 -11.65
C GLU A 82 6.10 -3.23 -10.14
N PHE A 83 5.00 -3.18 -9.38
CA PHE A 83 5.07 -3.08 -7.92
C PHE A 83 4.59 -4.31 -7.16
N ASN A 84 3.85 -5.24 -7.78
CA ASN A 84 3.37 -6.46 -7.10
C ASN A 84 4.54 -7.23 -6.45
N ASN A 85 5.69 -7.27 -7.12
CA ASN A 85 6.90 -7.93 -6.62
C ASN A 85 7.95 -6.96 -6.04
N ASN A 86 7.64 -5.66 -5.92
CA ASN A 86 8.60 -4.64 -5.50
C ASN A 86 7.96 -3.61 -4.55
N TRP A 87 7.50 -4.11 -3.42
CA TRP A 87 6.77 -3.34 -2.42
C TRP A 87 7.64 -2.31 -1.69
N GLU A 88 8.94 -2.53 -1.51
CA GLU A 88 9.83 -1.53 -0.92
C GLU A 88 9.94 -0.28 -1.81
N LYS A 89 10.04 -0.49 -3.13
CA LYS A 89 10.02 0.62 -4.08
C LYS A 89 8.67 1.31 -4.04
N LEU A 90 7.56 0.55 -4.04
CA LEU A 90 6.21 1.10 -3.93
C LEU A 90 6.04 1.96 -2.69
N ALA A 91 6.40 1.43 -1.52
CA ALA A 91 6.22 2.07 -0.23
C ALA A 91 6.90 3.43 -0.21
N TYR A 92 8.17 3.50 -0.58
CA TYR A 92 8.89 4.77 -0.58
C TYR A 92 8.44 5.73 -1.69
N GLU A 93 8.26 5.25 -2.92
CA GLU A 93 7.85 6.10 -4.06
C GLU A 93 6.46 6.70 -3.85
N SER A 94 5.50 5.92 -3.33
CA SER A 94 4.15 6.41 -3.07
C SER A 94 4.11 7.45 -1.94
N GLU A 95 4.86 7.29 -0.85
CA GLU A 95 4.92 8.30 0.21
C GLU A 95 5.60 9.60 -0.26
N LEU A 96 6.64 9.52 -1.11
CA LEU A 96 7.22 10.69 -1.76
C LEU A 96 6.21 11.43 -2.64
N LEU A 97 5.37 10.69 -3.38
CA LEU A 97 4.31 11.29 -4.18
C LEU A 97 3.23 11.93 -3.31
N ILE A 98 2.82 11.29 -2.21
CA ILE A 98 1.87 11.88 -1.24
C ILE A 98 2.43 13.19 -0.68
N ALA A 99 3.70 13.21 -0.30
CA ALA A 99 4.41 14.40 0.17
C ALA A 99 4.43 15.51 -0.90
N LYS A 100 4.78 15.15 -2.15
CA LYS A 100 4.76 16.05 -3.32
C LYS A 100 3.38 16.66 -3.56
N PHE A 101 2.33 15.86 -3.63
CA PHE A 101 0.95 16.33 -3.83
C PHE A 101 0.46 17.19 -2.66
N SER A 102 0.87 16.88 -1.44
CA SER A 102 0.50 17.61 -0.23
C SER A 102 1.33 18.87 0.00
N LYS A 103 2.41 19.08 -0.76
CA LYS A 103 3.43 20.13 -0.53
C LYS A 103 3.99 20.09 0.89
N LYS A 104 4.23 18.88 1.39
CA LYS A 104 4.78 18.60 2.72
C LYS A 104 6.02 17.72 2.60
N THR A 105 6.76 17.60 3.68
CA THR A 105 7.83 16.62 3.80
C THR A 105 7.27 15.20 3.95
N ILE A 106 8.06 14.20 3.60
CA ILE A 106 7.68 12.79 3.77
C ILE A 106 7.47 12.46 5.25
N GLU A 107 8.25 13.08 6.13
CA GLU A 107 8.14 12.91 7.58
C GLU A 107 6.77 13.38 8.10
N GLU A 108 6.29 14.53 7.61
CA GLU A 108 4.97 15.04 7.99
C GLU A 108 3.82 14.18 7.47
N THR A 109 3.91 13.66 6.24
CA THR A 109 2.81 12.87 5.64
C THR A 109 2.78 11.43 6.11
N ALA A 110 3.94 10.86 6.43
CA ALA A 110 4.09 9.50 6.96
C ALA A 110 4.10 9.46 8.50
N HIS A 111 3.93 10.61 9.17
CA HIS A 111 3.93 10.74 10.63
C HIS A 111 5.20 10.16 11.29
N ILE A 112 6.36 10.43 10.69
CA ILE A 112 7.65 9.95 11.18
C ILE A 112 8.28 11.05 12.05
N GLU A 113 8.45 10.78 13.35
CA GLU A 113 9.19 11.68 14.23
C GLU A 113 10.68 11.70 13.85
N ALA A 114 11.15 12.86 13.41
CA ALA A 114 12.47 13.01 12.83
C ALA A 114 13.32 14.13 13.47
N THR A 115 12.94 14.55 14.69
CA THR A 115 13.60 15.60 15.48
C THR A 115 15.06 15.28 15.76
N ASP A 116 15.37 14.03 16.08
CA ASP A 116 16.70 13.60 16.52
C ASP A 116 17.49 12.82 15.45
N LEU A 117 17.04 12.87 14.18
CA LEU A 117 17.72 12.14 13.11
C LEU A 117 18.97 12.89 12.60
N PRO A 118 20.08 12.17 12.35
CA PRO A 118 21.27 12.73 11.70
C PRO A 118 20.91 13.41 10.37
N LYS A 119 21.70 14.39 9.92
CA LYS A 119 21.49 15.04 8.61
C LYS A 119 22.09 14.24 7.46
N GLY A 120 21.62 14.51 6.24
CA GLY A 120 22.15 13.92 5.00
C GLY A 120 21.71 12.48 4.77
N LYS A 121 22.56 11.68 4.10
CA LYS A 121 22.22 10.33 3.62
C LYS A 121 21.75 9.37 4.72
N VAL A 122 22.28 9.53 5.94
CA VAL A 122 21.87 8.70 7.09
C VAL A 122 20.41 8.97 7.46
N ARG A 123 19.96 10.24 7.36
CA ARG A 123 18.56 10.62 7.56
C ARG A 123 17.64 9.87 6.61
N GLU A 124 17.98 9.96 5.32
CA GLU A 124 17.17 9.40 4.23
C GLU A 124 17.07 7.88 4.36
N ALA A 125 18.17 7.21 4.73
CA ALA A 125 18.18 5.78 4.98
C ALA A 125 17.24 5.38 6.15
N ILE A 126 17.28 6.11 7.26
CA ILE A 126 16.40 5.86 8.41
C ILE A 126 14.93 6.11 8.06
N ILE A 127 14.63 7.20 7.37
CA ILE A 127 13.27 7.52 6.93
C ILE A 127 12.75 6.42 6.00
N LYS A 128 13.53 6.04 4.99
CA LYS A 128 13.16 4.98 4.05
C LYS A 128 12.89 3.65 4.77
N ALA A 129 13.75 3.29 5.73
CA ALA A 129 13.55 2.08 6.54
C ALA A 129 12.23 2.12 7.32
N ARG A 130 11.92 3.24 7.98
CA ARG A 130 10.67 3.41 8.74
C ARG A 130 9.42 3.36 7.86
N VAL A 131 9.45 4.01 6.71
CA VAL A 131 8.37 3.96 5.71
C VAL A 131 8.11 2.52 5.27
N ASN A 132 9.17 1.79 4.90
CA ASN A 132 9.06 0.40 4.45
C ASN A 132 8.50 -0.51 5.55
N GLN A 133 8.96 -0.36 6.80
CA GLN A 133 8.47 -1.16 7.92
C GLN A 133 6.97 -0.90 8.19
N TYR A 134 6.55 0.36 8.21
CA TYR A 134 5.14 0.70 8.40
C TYR A 134 4.26 0.17 7.27
N PHE A 135 4.70 0.34 6.02
CA PHE A 135 4.03 -0.19 4.85
C PHE A 135 3.88 -1.70 4.93
N PHE A 136 4.98 -2.41 5.20
CA PHE A 136 5.01 -3.87 5.32
C PHE A 136 4.00 -4.36 6.35
N ARG A 137 4.04 -3.80 7.58
CA ARG A 137 3.08 -4.15 8.63
C ARG A 137 1.64 -3.95 8.16
N SER A 138 1.35 -2.79 7.56
CA SER A 138 -0.01 -2.44 7.12
C SER A 138 -0.51 -3.38 6.02
N ALA A 139 0.35 -3.68 5.04
CA ALA A 139 0.03 -4.57 3.94
C ALA A 139 -0.25 -6.00 4.43
N ILE A 140 0.58 -6.52 5.35
CA ILE A 140 0.40 -7.86 5.92
C ILE A 140 -0.90 -7.95 6.72
N LEU A 141 -1.18 -6.96 7.57
CA LEU A 141 -2.45 -6.96 8.31
C LEU A 141 -3.65 -6.85 7.36
N SER A 142 -3.51 -6.13 6.25
CA SER A 142 -4.54 -6.00 5.21
C SER A 142 -4.88 -7.35 4.56
N SER A 143 -3.87 -8.13 4.16
CA SER A 143 -4.08 -9.41 3.45
C SER A 143 -4.83 -10.45 4.29
N TYR A 144 -4.68 -10.39 5.61
CA TYR A 144 -5.40 -11.22 6.58
C TYR A 144 -6.65 -10.55 7.18
N ASN A 145 -7.18 -9.48 6.58
CA ASN A 145 -8.37 -8.77 7.04
C ASN A 145 -8.29 -8.29 8.51
N GLN A 146 -7.08 -7.98 8.96
CA GLN A 146 -6.73 -7.61 10.34
C GLN A 146 -7.05 -8.71 11.35
N LYS A 147 -6.78 -9.96 10.98
CA LYS A 147 -6.89 -11.13 11.86
C LYS A 147 -5.59 -11.94 11.88
N CYS A 148 -5.33 -12.64 12.97
CA CYS A 148 -4.26 -13.64 13.02
C CYS A 148 -4.60 -14.81 12.07
N CYS A 149 -3.63 -15.22 11.24
CA CYS A 149 -3.79 -16.34 10.31
C CYS A 149 -3.96 -17.71 10.97
N ILE A 150 -3.55 -17.86 12.23
CA ILE A 150 -3.63 -19.11 12.99
C ILE A 150 -4.87 -19.12 13.89
N THR A 151 -5.04 -18.10 14.73
CA THR A 151 -6.06 -18.08 15.79
C THR A 151 -7.35 -17.35 15.38
N GLY A 152 -7.34 -16.58 14.28
CA GLY A 152 -8.45 -15.73 13.89
C GLY A 152 -8.66 -14.49 14.76
N LEU A 153 -7.81 -14.24 15.77
CA LEU A 153 -7.89 -13.09 16.67
C LEU A 153 -7.92 -11.77 15.87
N GLY A 154 -8.91 -10.91 16.14
CA GLY A 154 -9.16 -9.66 15.40
C GLY A 154 -8.76 -8.38 16.13
N ILE A 155 -7.88 -8.45 17.13
CA ILE A 155 -7.41 -7.29 17.89
C ILE A 155 -6.09 -6.81 17.29
N ALA A 156 -6.14 -5.80 16.43
CA ALA A 156 -5.00 -5.35 15.61
C ALA A 156 -3.74 -4.98 16.43
N GLU A 157 -3.93 -4.45 17.64
CA GLU A 157 -2.85 -4.09 18.58
C GLU A 157 -2.05 -5.30 19.07
N LEU A 158 -2.68 -6.47 19.10
CA LEU A 158 -2.05 -7.74 19.49
C LEU A 158 -1.46 -8.50 18.29
N LEU A 159 -1.68 -8.01 17.06
CA LEU A 159 -1.17 -8.67 15.85
C LEU A 159 0.27 -8.23 15.56
N VAL A 160 1.13 -9.22 15.35
CA VAL A 160 2.53 -9.03 14.95
C VAL A 160 2.70 -9.48 13.50
N ALA A 161 3.18 -8.57 12.64
CA ALA A 161 3.63 -8.91 11.29
C ALA A 161 5.07 -9.45 11.40
N SER A 162 5.22 -10.77 11.32
CA SER A 162 6.53 -11.44 11.43
C SER A 162 7.00 -11.91 10.07
N HIS A 163 8.32 -11.87 9.84
CA HIS A 163 8.93 -12.51 8.68
C HIS A 163 8.99 -14.03 8.93
N ILE A 164 8.70 -14.81 7.89
CA ILE A 164 8.80 -16.27 7.94
C ILE A 164 10.27 -16.70 7.83
N ILE A 165 10.99 -16.10 6.87
CA ILE A 165 12.44 -16.24 6.76
C ILE A 165 13.09 -15.11 7.60
N PRO A 166 14.04 -15.42 8.49
CA PRO A 166 14.75 -14.39 9.25
C PRO A 166 15.40 -13.38 8.30
N TRP A 167 15.22 -12.10 8.59
CA TRP A 167 15.74 -11.00 7.76
C TRP A 167 17.24 -11.13 7.46
N ALA A 168 18.03 -11.62 8.42
CA ALA A 168 19.48 -11.83 8.25
C ALA A 168 19.85 -12.92 7.22
N LYS A 169 18.89 -13.76 6.79
CA LYS A 169 19.09 -14.85 5.81
C LYS A 169 18.36 -14.60 4.49
N ASP A 170 17.69 -13.47 4.37
CA ASP A 170 16.90 -13.13 3.20
C ASP A 170 17.69 -12.25 2.24
N GLU A 171 18.52 -12.87 1.40
CA GLU A 171 19.33 -12.16 0.39
C GLU A 171 18.49 -11.44 -0.68
N LYS A 172 17.23 -11.85 -0.84
CA LYS A 172 16.32 -11.33 -1.87
C LYS A 172 15.28 -10.35 -1.32
N ASN A 173 15.21 -10.18 0.00
CA ASN A 173 14.08 -9.53 0.68
C ASN A 173 12.75 -10.09 0.14
N VAL A 174 12.59 -11.43 0.13
CA VAL A 174 11.40 -12.11 -0.39
C VAL A 174 10.14 -11.51 0.23
N GLY A 175 9.49 -10.69 -0.60
CA GLY A 175 8.43 -9.82 -0.21
C GLY A 175 7.10 -10.51 -0.03
N PHE A 176 6.18 -9.73 0.54
CA PHE A 176 4.71 -9.82 0.60
C PHE A 176 3.99 -11.01 -0.09
N ASP A 177 4.38 -11.39 -1.31
CA ASP A 177 3.79 -12.51 -2.05
C ASP A 177 4.13 -13.90 -1.48
N GLU A 178 5.31 -14.13 -0.91
CA GLU A 178 5.56 -15.40 -0.20
C GLU A 178 4.72 -15.49 1.08
N ILE A 179 4.34 -14.36 1.68
CA ILE A 179 3.48 -14.34 2.87
C ILE A 179 2.01 -14.58 2.49
N ARG A 180 1.56 -14.09 1.32
CA ARG A 180 0.21 -14.42 0.80
C ARG A 180 0.09 -15.85 0.30
N ASN A 181 1.16 -16.46 -0.20
CA ASN A 181 1.15 -17.80 -0.80
C ASN A 181 1.36 -18.96 0.18
N ASN A 182 1.75 -18.69 1.43
CA ASN A 182 2.06 -19.75 2.40
C ASN A 182 0.89 -20.21 3.28
N TRP A 183 -0.33 -19.67 3.09
CA TRP A 183 -1.58 -20.13 3.75
C TRP A 183 -2.82 -19.87 2.89
#